data_AF-A0A9Q3WS91-F1
#
_entry.id   AF-A0A9Q3WS91-F1
#
_cell.length_a   1.000
_cell.length_b   1.000
_cell.length_c   1.000
_cell.angle_alpha   90.00
_cell.angle_beta   90.00
_cell.angle_gamma   90.00
#
_symmetry.space_group_name_H-M   'P 1'
#
loop_
_entity.id
_entity.type
_entity.pdbx_description
1 polymer ?
#
loop_
_entity_poly.entity_id
_entity_poly.type
_entity_poly.pdbx_seq_one_letter_code
_entity_poly.pdbx_strand_id
1 'polypeptide(L)'
;MSATIYQSTKFYHAREQYFAVAGEHTLLRLTLGSSGGRQGGAIKTATANDFGAPPVYRDRQALISAMRVGIQNLAGREVDLCIDIDGKGRWFAEICLPGTRDQLIELLTLLANEMARYLRRSAEDDHTAGCSDLRDLYDDLCIAEGVPVYLSDGMHLGSDGRLLQ
;
A
#
# COMPACT_ATOMS: atom_id res chain seq x y z
N MET A 1 1.57 8.42 16.53
CA MET A 1 1.65 9.37 15.40
C MET A 1 0.32 9.36 14.68
N SER A 2 -0.14 10.51 14.20
CA SER A 2 -1.37 10.60 13.38
C SER A 2 -1.03 10.39 11.91
N ALA A 3 -1.89 9.69 11.19
CA ALA A 3 -1.82 9.59 9.74
C ALA A 3 -1.99 10.98 9.11
N THR A 4 -1.27 11.21 8.01
CA THR A 4 -1.40 12.41 7.19
C THR A 4 -1.97 12.03 5.83
N ILE A 5 -2.99 12.77 5.38
CA ILE A 5 -3.67 12.50 4.11
C ILE A 5 -3.19 13.49 3.06
N TYR A 6 -2.86 12.98 1.88
CA TYR A 6 -2.42 13.77 0.74
C TYR A 6 -3.31 13.48 -0.47
N GLN A 7 -3.58 14.51 -1.27
CA GLN A 7 -4.22 14.33 -2.57
C GLN A 7 -3.20 13.79 -3.58
N SER A 8 -3.55 12.73 -4.30
CA SER A 8 -2.68 12.17 -5.35
C SER A 8 -2.74 13.04 -6.60
N THR A 9 -1.58 13.41 -7.12
CA THR A 9 -1.39 14.14 -8.38
C THR A 9 -1.06 13.20 -9.55
N LYS A 10 -0.95 11.89 -9.29
CA LYS A 10 -0.44 10.89 -10.23
C LYS A 10 -1.31 10.72 -11.49
N PHE A 11 -2.58 11.08 -11.40
CA PHE A 11 -3.52 10.91 -12.50
C PHE A 11 -4.31 12.20 -12.73
N TYR A 12 -3.75 13.12 -13.52
CA TYR A 12 -4.39 14.39 -13.91
C TYR A 12 -5.78 14.23 -14.57
N HIS A 13 -6.10 13.04 -15.08
CA HIS A 13 -7.37 12.71 -15.74
C HIS A 13 -8.20 11.64 -15.03
N ALA A 14 -7.74 11.10 -13.90
CA ALA A 14 -8.50 10.09 -13.16
C ALA A 14 -9.32 10.71 -12.03
N ARG A 15 -10.27 9.92 -11.53
CA ARG A 15 -11.07 10.20 -10.33
C ARG A 15 -10.21 10.77 -9.21
N GLU A 16 -10.80 11.68 -8.44
CA GLU A 16 -10.20 12.31 -7.28
C GLU A 16 -9.67 11.25 -6.30
N GLN A 17 -8.38 11.31 -6.00
CA GLN A 17 -7.65 10.29 -5.26
C GLN A 17 -6.83 10.88 -4.12
N TYR A 18 -6.69 10.10 -3.06
CA TYR A 18 -5.88 10.43 -1.89
C TYR A 18 -5.04 9.24 -1.47
N PHE A 19 -3.99 9.50 -0.70
CA PHE A 19 -3.21 8.48 -0.02
C PHE A 19 -2.94 8.86 1.43
N ALA A 20 -2.86 7.85 2.29
CA ALA A 20 -2.61 8.01 3.71
C ALA A 20 -1.20 7.55 4.05
N VAL A 21 -0.44 8.44 4.68
CA VAL A 21 0.89 8.15 5.22
C VAL A 21 0.80 8.00 6.73
N ALA A 22 1.31 6.91 7.27
CA ALA A 22 1.47 6.71 8.69
C ALA A 22 2.70 5.84 8.98
N GLY A 23 3.45 6.18 10.03
CA GLY A 23 4.68 5.47 10.39
C GLY A 23 5.71 5.49 9.25
N GLU A 24 5.87 6.64 8.58
CA GLU A 24 6.82 6.84 7.46
C GLU A 24 6.50 6.05 6.17
N HIS A 25 5.36 5.35 6.13
CA HIS A 25 4.94 4.56 4.99
C HIS A 25 3.59 5.01 4.43
N THR A 26 3.42 4.87 3.12
CA THR A 26 2.11 4.97 2.47
C THR A 26 1.35 3.66 2.68
N LEU A 27 0.24 3.69 3.43
CA LEU A 27 -0.49 2.48 3.82
C LEU A 27 -1.74 2.25 2.96
N LEU A 28 -2.47 3.33 2.66
CA LEU A 28 -3.79 3.26 2.03
C LEU A 28 -3.92 4.27 0.90
N ARG A 29 -4.80 3.95 -0.05
CA ARG A 29 -5.25 4.86 -1.12
C ARG A 29 -6.77 4.94 -1.10
N LEU A 30 -7.31 6.13 -1.26
CA LEU A 30 -8.73 6.39 -1.44
C LEU A 30 -8.97 6.85 -2.88
N THR A 31 -9.93 6.23 -3.56
CA THR A 31 -10.46 6.71 -4.84
C THR A 31 -11.91 7.10 -4.64
N LEU A 32 -12.23 8.39 -4.80
CA LEU A 32 -13.61 8.85 -4.77
C LEU A 32 -14.33 8.49 -6.07
N GLY A 33 -15.61 8.15 -5.98
CA GLY A 33 -16.40 7.79 -7.14
C GLY A 33 -17.84 7.48 -6.78
N SER A 34 -18.61 6.97 -7.76
CA SER A 34 -19.92 6.41 -7.45
C SER A 34 -19.78 4.94 -7.09
N SER A 35 -20.33 4.56 -5.93
CA SER A 35 -20.50 3.17 -5.51
C SER A 35 -22.00 2.87 -5.48
N GLY A 36 -22.46 1.90 -6.28
CA GLY A 36 -23.88 1.54 -6.37
C GLY A 36 -24.82 2.68 -6.79
N GLY A 37 -24.35 3.63 -7.61
CA GLY A 37 -25.14 4.79 -8.05
C GLY A 37 -25.26 5.91 -7.00
N ARG A 38 -24.60 5.77 -5.84
CA ARG A 38 -24.52 6.80 -4.79
C ARG A 38 -23.09 7.35 -4.69
N GLN A 39 -22.93 8.51 -4.06
CA GLN A 39 -21.61 9.04 -3.74
C GLN A 39 -20.89 8.09 -2.77
N GLY A 40 -19.61 7.81 -3.04
CA GLY A 40 -18.81 6.92 -2.22
C GLY A 40 -17.34 6.90 -2.64
N GLY A 41 -16.67 5.83 -2.29
CA GLY A 41 -15.29 5.60 -2.68
C GLY A 41 -14.80 4.20 -2.35
N ALA A 42 -13.62 3.90 -2.87
CA ALA A 42 -12.90 2.67 -2.56
C ALA A 42 -11.63 3.02 -1.78
N ILE A 43 -11.43 2.37 -0.64
CA ILE A 43 -10.17 2.42 0.11
C ILE A 43 -9.43 1.11 -0.17
N LYS A 44 -8.17 1.21 -0.61
CA LYS A 44 -7.31 0.05 -0.89
C LYS A 44 -6.01 0.13 -0.12
N THR A 45 -5.41 -1.01 0.21
CA THR A 45 -3.99 -1.04 0.61
C THR A 45 -3.12 -0.53 -0.52
N ALA A 46 -2.14 0.30 -0.20
CA ALA A 46 -1.23 0.84 -1.20
C ALA A 46 -0.35 -0.27 -1.79
N THR A 47 -0.23 -0.32 -3.11
CA THR A 47 0.66 -1.26 -3.81
C THR A 47 1.80 -0.58 -4.57
N ALA A 48 1.70 0.73 -4.80
CA ALA A 48 2.71 1.51 -5.50
C ALA A 48 2.85 2.90 -4.88
N ASN A 49 4.06 3.45 -4.99
CA ASN A 49 4.38 4.80 -4.58
C ASN A 49 3.72 5.84 -5.50
N ASP A 50 3.36 6.98 -4.91
CA ASP A 50 3.13 8.23 -5.65
C ASP A 50 4.46 9.00 -5.76
N PHE A 51 4.57 9.87 -6.77
CA PHE A 51 5.78 10.67 -6.96
C PHE A 51 6.00 11.58 -5.73
N GLY A 52 7.19 11.46 -5.11
CA GLY A 52 7.54 12.22 -3.91
C GLY A 52 6.82 11.78 -2.64
N ALA A 53 6.02 10.70 -2.67
CA ALA A 53 5.39 10.15 -1.48
C ALA A 53 6.34 9.19 -0.74
N PRO A 54 6.18 9.05 0.58
CA PRO A 54 6.86 8.02 1.35
C PRO A 54 6.60 6.61 0.79
N PRO A 55 7.54 5.67 0.96
CA PRO A 55 7.45 4.35 0.36
C PRO A 55 6.23 3.60 0.89
N VAL A 56 5.62 2.76 0.04
CA VAL A 56 4.58 1.82 0.45
C VAL A 56 5.17 0.82 1.45
N TYR A 57 4.35 0.43 2.43
CA TYR A 57 4.75 -0.59 3.40
C TYR A 57 5.08 -1.92 2.69
N ARG A 58 6.27 -2.45 2.96
CA ARG A 58 6.87 -3.54 2.17
C ARG A 58 6.10 -4.85 2.27
N ASP A 59 5.77 -5.27 3.50
CA ASP A 59 5.05 -6.52 3.72
C ASP A 59 3.56 -6.33 3.42
N ARG A 60 3.16 -6.82 2.24
CA ARG A 60 1.78 -6.72 1.74
C ARG A 60 0.82 -7.59 2.56
N GLN A 61 1.26 -8.73 3.08
CA GLN A 61 0.41 -9.59 3.90
C GLN A 61 0.15 -8.95 5.25
N ALA A 62 1.19 -8.37 5.87
CA ALA A 62 1.02 -7.57 7.09
C ALA A 62 0.12 -6.36 6.84
N LEU A 63 0.26 -5.67 5.70
CA LEU A 63 -0.57 -4.53 5.33
C LEU A 63 -2.06 -4.91 5.16
N ILE A 64 -2.34 -6.01 4.47
CA ILE A 64 -3.69 -6.56 4.32
C ILE A 64 -4.27 -6.98 5.69
N SER A 65 -3.46 -7.64 6.52
CA SER A 65 -3.86 -8.06 7.87
C SER A 65 -4.17 -6.86 8.76
N ALA A 66 -3.33 -5.82 8.70
CA ALA A 66 -3.55 -4.57 9.41
C ALA A 66 -4.86 -3.89 8.97
N MET A 67 -5.17 -3.88 7.67
CA MET A 67 -6.42 -3.33 7.17
C MET A 67 -7.63 -4.12 7.69
N ARG A 68 -7.56 -5.45 7.67
CA ARG A 68 -8.62 -6.33 8.20
C ARG A 68 -8.88 -6.05 9.69
N VAL A 69 -7.83 -5.99 10.51
CA VAL A 69 -7.93 -5.70 11.95
C VAL A 69 -8.44 -4.29 12.19
N GLY A 70 -7.94 -3.30 11.44
CA GLY A 70 -8.40 -1.91 11.56
C GLY A 70 -9.88 -1.75 11.24
N ILE A 71 -10.39 -2.43 10.21
CA ILE A 71 -11.82 -2.46 9.88
C ILE A 71 -12.62 -3.11 11.01
N GLN A 72 -12.18 -4.26 11.53
CA GLN A 72 -12.87 -4.94 12.63
C GLN A 72 -12.98 -4.04 13.87
N ASN A 73 -11.90 -3.34 14.22
CA ASN A 73 -11.87 -2.41 15.35
C ASN A 73 -12.79 -1.19 15.16
N LEU A 74 -12.88 -0.64 13.94
CA LEU A 74 -13.63 0.59 13.66
C LEU A 74 -15.11 0.34 13.38
N ALA A 75 -15.44 -0.70 12.61
CA ALA A 75 -16.79 -0.94 12.13
C ALA A 75 -17.59 -1.88 13.04
N GLY A 76 -16.93 -2.69 13.89
CA GLY A 76 -17.55 -3.67 14.79
C GLY A 76 -18.34 -4.79 14.08
N ARG A 77 -18.43 -4.76 12.74
CA ARG A 77 -19.12 -5.71 11.87
C ARG A 77 -18.28 -6.02 10.64
N GLU A 78 -18.61 -7.13 9.98
CA GLU A 78 -17.99 -7.54 8.73
C GLU A 78 -18.31 -6.51 7.63
N VAL A 79 -17.30 -5.73 7.23
CA VAL A 79 -17.32 -4.95 6.00
C VAL A 79 -16.83 -5.87 4.90
N ASP A 80 -17.47 -5.81 3.74
CA ASP A 80 -17.08 -6.61 2.57
C ASP A 80 -15.68 -6.20 2.11
N LEU A 81 -14.68 -6.96 2.54
CA LEU A 81 -13.26 -6.77 2.24
C LEU A 81 -12.90 -7.70 1.09
N CYS A 82 -12.68 -7.12 -0.08
CA CYS A 82 -12.19 -7.83 -1.24
C CYS A 82 -10.66 -7.94 -1.16
N ILE A 83 -10.10 -9.11 -1.47
CA ILE A 83 -8.66 -9.30 -1.65
C ILE A 83 -8.44 -9.73 -3.10
N ASP A 84 -7.61 -8.97 -3.81
CA ASP A 84 -7.37 -9.17 -5.24
C ASP A 84 -5.91 -8.84 -5.59
N ILE A 85 -5.53 -9.07 -6.85
CA ILE A 85 -4.19 -8.89 -7.38
C ILE A 85 -4.22 -7.77 -8.43
N ASP A 86 -3.33 -6.78 -8.29
CA ASP A 86 -3.25 -5.69 -9.28
C ASP A 86 -2.61 -6.15 -10.60
N GLY A 87 -2.64 -5.30 -11.63
CA GLY A 87 -2.09 -5.60 -12.96
C GLY A 87 -0.57 -5.89 -13.00
N LYS A 88 0.14 -5.76 -11.88
CA LYS A 88 1.55 -6.14 -11.72
C LYS A 88 1.75 -7.37 -10.84
N GLY A 89 0.69 -8.11 -10.51
CA GLY A 89 0.79 -9.33 -9.70
C GLY A 89 0.86 -9.07 -8.19
N ARG A 90 0.45 -7.89 -7.71
CA ARG A 90 0.60 -7.51 -6.29
C ARG A 90 -0.73 -7.58 -5.56
N TRP A 91 -0.77 -8.34 -4.48
CA TRP A 91 -1.94 -8.46 -3.61
C TRP A 91 -2.31 -7.12 -2.96
N PHE A 92 -3.61 -6.82 -2.93
CA PHE A 92 -4.18 -5.71 -2.19
C PHE A 92 -5.52 -6.10 -1.58
N ALA A 93 -5.90 -5.38 -0.52
CA ALA A 93 -7.25 -5.44 0.02
C ALA A 93 -8.00 -4.15 -0.32
N GLU A 94 -9.30 -4.25 -0.54
CA GLU A 94 -10.20 -3.15 -0.90
C GLU A 94 -11.50 -3.23 -0.10
N ILE A 95 -12.00 -2.06 0.30
CA ILE A 95 -13.39 -1.87 0.72
C ILE A 95 -14.03 -0.78 -0.11
N CYS A 96 -15.28 -0.99 -0.49
CA CYS A 96 -16.12 0.00 -1.15
C CYS A 96 -17.19 0.49 -0.17
N LEU A 97 -17.28 1.80 0.04
CA LEU A 97 -18.19 2.38 1.02
C LEU A 97 -18.94 3.59 0.45
N PRO A 98 -20.24 3.75 0.76
CA PRO A 98 -20.94 5.00 0.51
C PRO A 98 -20.47 6.06 1.50
N GLY A 99 -20.55 7.33 1.11
CA GLY A 99 -20.19 8.45 1.98
C GLY A 99 -19.82 9.70 1.22
N THR A 100 -19.81 10.83 1.91
CA THR A 100 -19.27 12.08 1.37
C THR A 100 -17.74 12.02 1.32
N ARG A 101 -17.13 12.93 0.56
CA ARG A 101 -15.67 13.11 0.53
C ARG A 101 -15.08 13.21 1.95
N ASP A 102 -15.64 14.09 2.78
CA ASP A 102 -15.08 14.36 4.10
C ASP A 102 -15.19 13.15 5.03
N GLN A 103 -16.32 12.43 4.98
CA GLN A 103 -16.51 11.18 5.71
C GLN A 103 -15.50 10.11 5.30
N LEU A 104 -15.21 10.00 3.99
CA LEU A 104 -14.25 9.02 3.47
C LEU A 104 -12.80 9.40 3.79
N ILE A 105 -12.46 10.69 3.82
CA ILE A 105 -11.15 11.18 4.26
C ILE A 105 -10.95 10.96 5.76
N GLU A 106 -11.98 11.20 6.57
CA GLU A 106 -11.98 10.93 8.00
C GLU A 106 -11.79 9.43 8.26
N LEU A 107 -12.56 8.58 7.59
CA LEU A 107 -12.42 7.13 7.69
C LEU A 107 -11.03 6.66 7.25
N LEU A 108 -10.50 7.17 6.14
CA LEU A 108 -9.15 6.88 5.67
C LEU A 108 -8.11 7.21 6.75
N THR A 109 -8.27 8.34 7.43
CA THR A 109 -7.38 8.78 8.52
C THR A 109 -7.46 7.85 9.73
N LEU A 110 -8.68 7.50 10.17
CA LEU A 110 -8.90 6.58 11.28
C LEU A 110 -8.32 5.20 10.99
N LEU A 111 -8.58 4.67 9.79
CA LEU A 111 -8.09 3.36 9.39
C LEU A 111 -6.56 3.31 9.28
N ALA A 112 -5.94 4.34 8.68
CA ALA A 112 -4.48 4.42 8.61
C ALA A 112 -3.83 4.49 10.00
N ASN A 113 -4.45 5.19 10.95
CA ASN A 113 -3.99 5.25 12.34
C ASN A 113 -4.06 3.87 13.03
N GLU A 114 -5.18 3.16 12.87
CA GLU A 114 -5.33 1.80 13.42
C GLU A 114 -4.32 0.83 12.81
N MET A 115 -4.14 0.87 11.49
CA MET A 115 -3.16 0.05 10.80
C MET A 115 -1.73 0.31 11.29
N ALA A 116 -1.33 1.58 11.43
CA ALA A 116 0.00 1.93 11.92
C ALA A 116 0.26 1.43 13.35
N ARG A 117 -0.76 1.45 14.22
CA ARG A 117 -0.66 0.88 15.58
C ARG A 117 -0.46 -0.63 15.53
N TYR A 118 -1.20 -1.32 14.67
CA TYR A 118 -1.07 -2.77 14.49
C TYR A 118 0.32 -3.16 13.97
N LEU A 119 0.76 -2.52 12.89
CA LEU A 119 2.05 -2.80 12.24
C LEU A 119 3.24 -2.54 13.18
N ARG A 120 3.16 -1.49 14.00
CA ARG A 120 4.19 -1.21 15.00
C ARG A 120 4.32 -2.32 16.05
N ARG A 121 3.19 -2.81 16.57
CA ARG A 121 3.19 -3.91 17.56
C ARG A 121 3.78 -5.18 16.95
N SER A 122 3.35 -5.52 15.74
CA SER A 122 3.87 -6.68 15.01
C SER A 122 5.38 -6.60 14.79
N ALA A 123 5.92 -5.42 14.45
CA ALA A 123 7.35 -5.24 14.22
C ALA A 123 8.18 -5.32 15.51
N GLU A 124 7.64 -4.87 16.65
CA GLU A 124 8.27 -5.03 17.98
C GLU A 124 8.33 -6.51 18.40
N ASP A 125 7.40 -7.34 17.92
CA ASP A 125 7.37 -8.78 18.17
C ASP A 125 8.31 -9.58 17.22
N ASP A 126 8.61 -9.07 16.02
CA ASP A 126 9.32 -9.77 14.93
C ASP A 126 10.86 -9.54 14.86
N HIS A 127 11.49 -9.00 15.90
CA HIS A 127 12.94 -8.67 15.96
C HIS A 127 13.93 -9.86 15.84
N THR A 128 13.56 -10.96 15.18
CA THR A 128 14.42 -12.14 14.92
C THR A 128 14.66 -12.48 13.42
N ALA A 129 14.06 -11.80 12.44
CA ALA A 129 14.17 -12.20 11.03
C ALA A 129 14.68 -11.08 10.09
N GLY A 130 15.99 -10.90 10.00
CA GLY A 130 16.63 -10.05 8.99
C GLY A 130 17.33 -10.90 7.92
N CYS A 131 16.85 -10.87 6.65
CA CYS A 131 17.68 -11.17 5.45
C CYS A 131 16.97 -11.08 4.08
N SER A 132 15.68 -10.76 3.96
CA SER A 132 15.01 -10.64 2.65
C SER A 132 15.12 -9.26 2.00
N ASP A 133 15.76 -8.30 2.68
CA ASP A 133 15.53 -6.87 2.46
C ASP A 133 16.17 -6.31 1.17
N LEU A 134 17.25 -6.89 0.66
CA LEU A 134 17.98 -6.30 -0.48
C LEU A 134 17.41 -6.72 -1.85
N ARG A 135 16.84 -7.92 -1.96
CA ARG A 135 16.43 -8.49 -3.26
C ARG A 135 15.26 -7.74 -3.91
N ASP A 136 14.22 -7.42 -3.15
CA ASP A 136 13.04 -6.73 -3.72
C ASP A 136 13.32 -5.25 -4.04
N LEU A 137 14.35 -4.67 -3.42
CA LEU A 137 14.78 -3.28 -3.67
C LEU A 137 15.44 -3.16 -5.05
N TYR A 138 16.15 -4.21 -5.49
CA TYR A 138 16.70 -4.31 -6.84
C TYR A 138 15.62 -4.56 -7.91
N ASP A 139 14.59 -5.36 -7.62
CA ASP A 139 13.48 -5.60 -8.55
C ASP A 139 12.66 -4.32 -8.83
N ASP A 140 12.50 -3.43 -7.84
CA ASP A 140 11.82 -2.14 -8.01
C ASP A 140 12.65 -1.09 -8.78
N LEU A 141 13.98 -1.25 -8.84
CA LEU A 141 14.93 -0.37 -9.54
C LEU A 141 15.14 -0.73 -11.03
N CYS A 142 14.58 -1.85 -11.50
CA CYS A 142 14.81 -2.32 -12.86
C CYS A 142 14.11 -1.44 -13.91
N ILE A 143 14.88 -0.52 -14.48
CA ILE A 143 14.51 0.28 -15.65
C ILE A 143 15.49 -0.08 -16.79
N ALA A 144 14.93 -0.70 -17.84
CA ALA A 144 15.45 -0.90 -19.20
C ALA A 144 16.43 -2.07 -19.49
N GLU A 145 16.18 -2.70 -20.64
CA GLU A 145 16.98 -3.77 -21.26
C GLU A 145 18.42 -3.31 -21.56
N GLY A 146 19.39 -4.17 -21.27
CA GLY A 146 20.81 -3.89 -21.42
C GLY A 146 21.69 -5.12 -21.17
N VAL A 147 23.01 -4.95 -21.18
CA VAL A 147 23.97 -6.05 -20.97
C VAL A 147 23.97 -6.44 -19.48
N PRO A 148 24.10 -7.74 -19.12
CA PRO A 148 24.11 -8.18 -17.73
C PRO A 148 25.16 -7.44 -16.89
N VAL A 149 24.75 -6.99 -15.70
CA VAL A 149 25.61 -6.23 -14.78
C VAL A 149 25.93 -7.07 -13.56
N TYR A 150 27.23 -7.20 -13.27
CA TYR A 150 27.72 -7.81 -12.03
C TYR A 150 27.65 -6.79 -10.89
N LEU A 151 26.93 -7.12 -9.82
CA LEU A 151 26.86 -6.31 -8.62
C LEU A 151 27.90 -6.79 -7.61
N SER A 152 28.55 -5.85 -6.93
CA SER A 152 29.70 -6.11 -6.05
C SER A 152 29.39 -6.99 -4.83
N ASP A 153 28.11 -7.30 -4.59
CA ASP A 153 27.60 -8.21 -3.57
C ASP A 153 27.46 -9.68 -4.05
N GLY A 154 27.87 -9.97 -5.28
CA GLY A 154 27.84 -11.33 -5.86
C GLY A 154 26.58 -11.66 -6.64
N MET A 155 25.64 -10.71 -6.77
CA MET A 155 24.41 -10.89 -7.52
C MET A 155 24.58 -10.52 -9.00
N HIS A 156 23.93 -11.27 -9.88
CA HIS A 156 23.97 -11.01 -11.33
C HIS A 156 22.63 -10.47 -11.80
N LEU A 157 22.62 -9.31 -12.45
CA LEU A 157 21.43 -8.79 -13.11
C LEU A 157 21.43 -9.23 -14.58
N GLY A 158 20.42 -10.01 -14.98
CA GLY A 158 20.19 -10.43 -16.34
C GLY A 158 19.83 -9.26 -17.26
N SER A 159 19.99 -9.47 -18.57
CA SER A 159 19.68 -8.45 -19.58
C SER A 159 18.20 -8.07 -19.66
N ASP A 160 17.35 -8.93 -19.10
CA ASP A 160 15.91 -8.74 -18.91
C ASP A 160 15.57 -8.00 -17.60
N GLY A 161 16.58 -7.54 -16.86
CA GLY A 161 16.42 -6.89 -15.57
C GLY A 161 16.08 -7.85 -14.43
N ARG A 162 16.24 -9.17 -14.59
CA ARG A 162 15.98 -10.12 -13.50
C ARG A 162 17.26 -10.55 -12.81
N LEU A 163 17.22 -10.69 -11.49
CA LEU A 163 18.36 -11.24 -10.73
C LEU A 163 18.50 -12.75 -10.97
N LEU A 164 19.69 -13.15 -11.42
CA LEU A 164 20.12 -14.53 -11.64
C LEU A 164 20.92 -15.02 -10.42
N GLN A 165 20.68 -16.28 -10.01
CA GLN A 165 21.42 -16.97 -8.96
C GLN A 165 22.70 -17.61 -9.50
#